data_AF-A0A087TVD6-F1
#
_entry.id   AF-A0A087TVD6-F1
#
_cell.length_a   1.000
_cell.length_b   1.000
_cell.length_c   1.000
_cell.angle_alpha   90.00
_cell.angle_beta   90.00
_cell.angle_gamma   90.00
#
_symmetry.space_group_name_H-M   'P 1'
#
loop_
_entity.id
_entity.type
_entity.pdbx_description
1 polymer ?
#
loop_
_entity_poly.entity_id
_entity_poly.type
_entity_poly.pdbx_seq_one_letter_code
_entity_poly.pdbx_strand_id
1 'polypeptide(L)'
;MIPMANYTKTRLFSQTAAFGLSLVVVCVSSVSPNSLDKKQNISDHKHIQKRSLLTEDVDLVEVCSSIQSFEQLETAINVDLLTVEIHPEAWVFATKCRVPGKPCKGFDADIESICRPKKSWVQVYGRTSGDTWRPHWVAVDTACVCSIRKRRFPLSTGRIPLTGKNFLP
;
A
#
# COMPACT_ATOMS: atom_id res chain seq x y z
N MET A 1 21.33 8.90 -22.67
CA MET A 1 21.34 7.44 -22.91
C MET A 1 22.39 6.84 -21.99
N ILE A 2 21.97 6.18 -20.92
CA ILE A 2 22.86 5.54 -19.95
C ILE A 2 22.71 4.02 -20.16
N PRO A 3 23.79 3.26 -20.37
CA PRO A 3 23.68 1.83 -20.63
C PRO A 3 23.32 1.09 -19.34
N MET A 4 22.32 0.19 -19.43
CA MET A 4 22.01 -0.76 -18.36
C MET A 4 23.09 -1.83 -18.30
N ALA A 5 23.74 -1.95 -17.14
CA ALA A 5 24.65 -3.04 -16.83
C ALA A 5 23.86 -4.30 -16.45
N ASN A 6 24.09 -5.39 -17.19
CA ASN A 6 23.65 -6.73 -16.84
C ASN A 6 24.42 -7.22 -15.60
N TYR A 7 23.73 -7.35 -14.47
CA TYR A 7 24.26 -8.02 -13.29
C TYR A 7 23.84 -9.51 -13.29
N THR A 8 24.73 -10.37 -13.78
CA THR A 8 24.71 -11.81 -13.49
C THR A 8 25.83 -12.12 -12.51
N LYS A 9 25.50 -12.33 -11.23
CA LYS A 9 26.39 -13.04 -10.30
C LYS A 9 25.62 -13.59 -9.09
N THR A 10 25.10 -14.80 -9.24
CA THR A 10 24.64 -15.62 -8.11
C THR A 10 25.87 -16.08 -7.33
N ARG A 11 26.09 -15.53 -6.12
CA ARG A 11 27.04 -16.09 -5.15
C ARG A 11 26.24 -16.81 -4.07
N LEU A 12 26.34 -18.14 -4.03
CA LEU A 12 26.02 -18.92 -2.83
C LEU A 12 27.12 -18.68 -1.79
N PHE A 13 26.76 -18.08 -0.66
CA PHE A 13 27.54 -18.19 0.56
C PHE A 13 26.84 -19.20 1.47
N SER A 14 27.48 -20.36 1.65
CA SER A 14 27.17 -21.28 2.74
C SER A 14 28.05 -20.88 3.92
N GLN A 15 27.43 -20.37 4.99
CA GLN A 15 28.06 -20.33 6.31
C GLN A 15 27.14 -21.09 7.26
N THR A 16 27.64 -22.24 7.71
CA THR A 16 27.11 -22.98 8.85
C THR A 16 27.39 -22.20 10.12
N ALA A 17 26.35 -21.68 10.76
CA ALA A 17 26.36 -21.34 12.17
C ALA A 17 25.06 -21.85 12.78
N ALA A 18 25.21 -22.84 13.66
CA ALA A 18 24.12 -23.49 14.37
C ALA A 18 23.55 -22.55 15.43
N PHE A 19 22.34 -22.02 15.23
CA PHE A 19 21.38 -21.72 16.30
C PHE A 19 19.97 -21.70 15.67
N GLY A 20 19.04 -22.43 16.28
CA GLY A 20 17.72 -22.72 15.73
C GLY A 20 16.86 -21.48 15.54
N LEU A 21 16.58 -21.15 14.29
CA LEU A 21 15.49 -20.28 13.85
C LEU A 21 14.96 -20.85 12.53
N SER A 22 13.64 -21.05 12.45
CA SER A 22 12.96 -21.53 11.24
C SER A 22 13.27 -20.62 10.05
N LEU A 23 14.00 -21.17 9.08
CA LEU A 23 14.18 -20.61 7.75
C LEU A 23 12.86 -20.78 6.98
N VAL A 24 12.10 -19.69 6.80
CA VAL A 24 11.05 -19.64 5.78
C VAL A 24 11.74 -19.40 4.45
N VAL A 25 12.00 -20.48 3.71
CA VAL A 25 12.49 -20.43 2.33
C VAL A 25 11.29 -20.10 1.44
N VAL A 26 11.23 -18.88 0.91
CA VAL A 26 10.30 -18.53 -0.16
C VAL A 26 10.91 -19.00 -1.48
N CYS A 27 10.50 -20.18 -1.95
CA CYS A 27 10.82 -20.65 -3.28
C CYS A 27 10.04 -19.82 -4.32
N VAL A 28 10.70 -18.88 -4.98
CA VAL A 28 10.18 -18.29 -6.22
C VAL A 28 10.58 -19.21 -7.37
N SER A 29 9.68 -20.12 -7.76
CA SER A 29 9.86 -20.96 -8.93
C SER A 29 9.85 -20.07 -10.18
N SER A 30 11.03 -19.79 -10.74
CA SER A 30 11.15 -19.26 -12.09
C SER A 30 10.77 -20.35 -13.09
N VAL A 31 9.52 -20.31 -13.55
CA VAL A 31 9.05 -21.20 -14.62
C VAL A 31 9.75 -20.78 -15.91
N SER A 32 10.73 -21.58 -16.31
CA SER A 32 11.41 -21.51 -17.61
C SER A 32 10.46 -22.02 -18.71
N PRO A 33 10.18 -21.25 -19.79
CA PRO A 33 9.31 -21.69 -20.85
C PRO A 33 10.12 -22.49 -21.87
N ASN A 34 10.29 -23.79 -21.64
CA ASN A 34 10.80 -24.71 -22.65
C ASN A 34 9.66 -25.60 -23.18
N SER A 35 9.28 -25.26 -24.42
CA SER A 35 8.95 -26.18 -25.52
C SER A 35 8.39 -27.55 -25.15
N LEU A 36 7.08 -27.71 -25.33
CA LEU A 36 6.48 -29.00 -25.65
C LEU A 36 5.43 -28.78 -26.73
N ASP A 37 5.86 -28.96 -27.98
CA ASP A 37 5.04 -29.27 -29.12
C ASP A 37 4.12 -30.45 -28.78
N LYS A 38 2.84 -30.16 -28.55
CA LYS A 38 1.79 -31.16 -28.58
C LYS A 38 0.66 -30.67 -29.45
N LYS A 39 0.73 -31.03 -30.74
CA LYS A 39 -0.38 -30.98 -31.70
C LYS A 39 -1.54 -31.79 -31.12
N GLN A 40 -2.49 -31.10 -30.50
CA GLN A 40 -3.77 -31.68 -30.12
C GLN A 40 -4.83 -31.09 -31.05
N ASN A 41 -5.24 -31.93 -31.99
CA ASN A 41 -6.27 -31.69 -32.98
C ASN A 41 -7.63 -31.71 -32.25
N ILE A 42 -8.16 -30.54 -31.92
CA ILE A 42 -9.52 -30.38 -31.37
C ILE A 42 -10.34 -29.68 -32.46
N SER A 43 -10.92 -30.50 -33.31
CA SER A 43 -12.04 -30.11 -34.17
C SER A 43 -13.30 -30.09 -33.31
N ASP A 44 -13.63 -28.92 -32.77
CA ASP A 44 -15.00 -28.59 -32.37
C ASP A 44 -15.12 -27.07 -32.28
N HIS A 45 -15.29 -26.45 -33.45
CA HIS A 45 -15.69 -25.05 -33.58
C HIS A 45 -17.14 -24.88 -33.13
N LYS A 46 -17.39 -24.98 -31.82
CA LYS A 46 -18.56 -24.32 -31.23
C LYS A 46 -18.33 -22.82 -31.33
N HIS A 47 -19.20 -22.17 -32.08
CA HIS A 47 -19.27 -20.74 -32.26
C HIS A 47 -19.48 -20.08 -30.88
N ILE A 48 -18.39 -19.79 -30.16
CA ILE A 48 -18.42 -18.98 -28.94
C ILE A 48 -18.89 -17.60 -29.40
N GLN A 49 -20.18 -17.33 -29.27
CA GLN A 49 -20.72 -15.98 -29.32
C GLN A 49 -19.94 -15.19 -28.28
N LYS A 50 -19.00 -14.35 -28.76
CA LYS A 50 -18.41 -13.29 -27.96
C LYS A 50 -19.56 -12.38 -27.57
N ARG A 51 -20.13 -12.63 -26.39
CA ARG A 51 -21.07 -11.71 -25.76
C ARG A 51 -20.26 -10.44 -25.55
N SER A 52 -20.50 -9.47 -26.42
CA SER A 52 -19.97 -8.12 -26.29
C SER A 52 -20.55 -7.56 -25.00
N LEU A 53 -19.84 -7.79 -23.89
CA LEU A 53 -20.07 -7.09 -22.64
C LEU A 53 -19.80 -5.63 -22.96
N LEU A 54 -20.87 -4.88 -23.17
CA LEU A 54 -20.86 -3.43 -23.05
C LEU A 54 -20.31 -3.14 -21.66
N THR A 55 -19.02 -2.89 -21.56
CA THR A 55 -18.41 -2.24 -20.41
C THR A 55 -19.04 -0.87 -20.35
N GLU A 56 -20.04 -0.68 -19.48
CA GLU A 56 -20.36 0.65 -18.98
C GLU A 56 -19.04 1.24 -18.46
N ASP A 57 -18.61 2.34 -19.06
CA ASP A 57 -17.51 3.15 -18.56
C ASP A 57 -17.95 3.75 -17.22
N VAL A 58 -17.74 3.00 -16.15
CA VAL A 58 -17.90 3.49 -14.79
C VAL A 58 -16.69 4.36 -14.50
N ASP A 59 -16.90 5.68 -14.39
CA ASP A 59 -15.87 6.62 -13.97
C ASP A 59 -15.36 6.24 -12.57
N LEU A 60 -14.19 5.62 -12.52
CA LEU A 60 -13.52 5.27 -11.27
C LEU A 60 -12.91 6.52 -10.64
N VAL A 61 -13.53 6.99 -9.55
CA VAL A 61 -13.06 8.16 -8.81
C VAL A 61 -12.26 7.73 -7.58
N GLU A 62 -11.03 8.25 -7.45
CA GLU A 62 -10.24 8.09 -6.24
C GLU A 62 -10.87 8.83 -5.04
N VAL A 63 -11.07 8.10 -3.95
CA VAL A 63 -11.60 8.62 -2.67
C VAL A 63 -10.68 9.68 -2.06
N CYS A 64 -9.37 9.43 -2.06
CA CYS A 64 -8.32 10.33 -1.57
C CYS A 64 -7.27 10.51 -2.67
N SER A 65 -7.15 11.72 -3.21
CA SER A 65 -6.19 11.99 -4.29
C SER A 65 -4.75 11.92 -3.79
N SER A 66 -3.88 11.29 -4.58
CA SER A 66 -2.47 11.11 -4.28
C SER A 66 -1.55 11.73 -5.34
N ILE A 67 -0.26 11.85 -5.01
CA ILE A 67 0.83 12.20 -5.92
C ILE A 67 1.93 11.18 -5.73
N GLN A 68 2.48 10.67 -6.83
CA GLN A 68 3.54 9.66 -6.84
C GLN A 68 4.79 10.26 -7.46
N SER A 69 5.93 10.09 -6.81
CA SER A 69 7.21 10.61 -7.28
C SER A 69 8.38 9.85 -6.67
N PHE A 70 9.52 9.87 -7.36
CA PHE A 70 10.80 9.52 -6.75
C PHE A 70 11.33 10.74 -6.00
N GLU A 71 11.74 10.53 -4.75
CA GLU A 71 12.22 11.58 -3.86
C GLU A 71 13.56 11.18 -3.24
N GLN A 72 14.45 12.15 -3.11
CA GLN A 72 15.62 12.02 -2.23
C GLN A 72 15.19 12.39 -0.82
N LEU A 73 15.45 11.49 0.11
CA LEU A 73 15.20 11.72 1.53
C LEU A 73 16.54 12.05 2.18
N GLU A 74 16.62 13.12 2.96
CA GLU A 74 17.82 13.43 3.75
C GLU A 74 17.87 12.58 5.03
N THR A 75 16.71 12.44 5.67
CA THR A 75 16.55 11.66 6.89
C THR A 75 15.24 10.87 6.88
N ALA A 76 15.20 9.76 7.60
CA ALA A 76 13.98 9.00 7.85
C ALA A 76 14.02 8.29 9.20
N ILE A 77 12.88 7.74 9.63
CA ILE A 77 12.76 6.97 10.86
C ILE A 77 12.86 5.47 10.52
N ASN A 78 13.75 4.75 11.22
CA ASN A 78 13.88 3.31 11.05
C ASN A 78 12.90 2.50 11.93
N VAL A 79 12.97 1.17 11.81
CA VAL A 79 12.17 0.23 12.62
C VAL A 79 12.36 0.38 14.12
N ASP A 80 13.52 0.87 14.56
CA ASP A 80 13.87 1.11 15.97
C ASP A 80 13.48 2.53 16.44
N LEU A 81 12.73 3.27 15.63
CA LEU A 81 12.34 4.66 15.87
C LEU A 81 13.52 5.64 15.99
N LEU A 82 14.66 5.29 15.42
CA LEU A 82 15.84 6.14 15.33
C LEU A 82 15.85 6.92 14.01
N THR A 83 16.34 8.15 14.05
CA THR A 83 16.60 8.94 12.86
C THR A 83 17.84 8.40 12.13
N VAL A 84 17.66 8.08 10.86
CA VAL A 84 18.70 7.61 9.94
C VAL A 84 18.95 8.70 8.91
N GLU A 85 20.20 9.12 8.78
CA GLU A 85 20.68 9.91 7.65
C GLU A 85 20.77 9.00 6.42
N ILE A 86 20.08 9.37 5.35
CA ILE A 86 20.00 8.57 4.13
C ILE A 86 21.10 9.03 3.18
N HIS A 87 21.71 8.08 2.46
CA HIS A 87 22.78 8.38 1.52
C HIS A 87 22.26 9.34 0.42
N PRO A 88 22.99 10.41 0.05
CA PRO A 88 22.49 11.46 -0.85
C PRO A 88 22.17 10.97 -2.27
N GLU A 89 22.71 9.83 -2.69
CA GLU A 89 22.41 9.21 -3.99
C GLU A 89 21.19 8.28 -3.96
N ALA A 90 20.61 8.02 -2.77
CA ALA A 90 19.46 7.15 -2.65
C ALA A 90 18.17 7.86 -3.05
N TRP A 91 17.37 7.19 -3.89
CA TRP A 91 16.05 7.64 -4.29
C TRP A 91 15.00 6.65 -3.80
N VAL A 92 13.88 7.18 -3.34
CA VAL A 92 12.78 6.38 -2.83
C VAL A 92 11.50 6.74 -3.58
N PHE A 93 10.77 5.73 -4.03
CA PHE A 93 9.44 5.92 -4.59
C PHE A 93 8.44 6.17 -3.47
N ALA A 94 7.85 7.36 -3.44
CA ALA A 94 6.88 7.77 -2.44
C ALA A 94 5.52 8.10 -3.06
N THR A 95 4.45 7.77 -2.34
CA THR A 95 3.08 8.16 -2.69
C THR A 95 2.50 8.99 -1.55
N LYS A 96 2.36 10.28 -1.78
CA LYS A 96 1.87 11.25 -0.79
C LYS A 96 0.40 11.57 -1.02
N CYS A 97 -0.31 11.91 0.06
CA CYS A 97 -1.62 12.53 -0.05
C CYS A 97 -1.49 13.92 -0.70
N ARG A 98 -2.30 14.20 -1.72
CA ARG A 98 -2.35 15.54 -2.34
C ARG A 98 -2.81 16.60 -1.34
N VAL A 99 -3.81 16.25 -0.52
CA VAL A 99 -4.31 17.10 0.58
C VAL A 99 -4.52 16.22 1.83
N PRO A 100 -3.50 16.03 2.67
CA PRO A 100 -3.64 15.25 3.89
C PRO A 100 -4.64 15.91 4.85
N GLY A 101 -5.41 15.10 5.58
CA GLY A 101 -6.36 15.60 6.57
C GLY A 101 -7.73 16.03 6.02
N LYS A 102 -7.91 16.07 4.69
CA LYS A 102 -9.20 16.37 4.07
C LYS A 102 -10.20 15.22 4.28
N PRO A 103 -11.52 15.51 4.42
CA PRO A 103 -12.55 14.48 4.34
C PRO A 103 -12.47 13.67 3.05
N CYS A 104 -12.78 12.39 3.15
CA CYS A 104 -12.79 11.49 2.01
C CYS A 104 -13.97 11.79 1.08
N LYS A 105 -13.78 11.63 -0.23
CA LYS A 105 -14.88 11.79 -1.19
C LYS A 105 -15.87 10.63 -1.07
N GLY A 106 -17.16 10.92 -1.23
CA GLY A 106 -18.21 9.90 -1.32
C GLY A 106 -18.70 9.33 0.01
N PHE A 107 -18.46 10.00 1.14
CA PHE A 107 -19.00 9.61 2.45
C PHE A 107 -20.07 10.59 2.94
N ASP A 108 -21.08 10.05 3.62
CA ASP A 108 -22.18 10.80 4.23
C ASP A 108 -21.75 11.61 5.47
N ALA A 109 -22.58 12.58 5.86
CA ALA A 109 -22.30 13.51 6.97
C ALA A 109 -22.27 12.85 8.36
N ASP A 110 -22.77 11.63 8.50
CA ASP A 110 -22.76 10.84 9.73
C ASP A 110 -21.45 10.05 9.94
N ILE A 111 -20.62 9.95 8.90
CA ILE A 111 -19.30 9.32 8.93
C ILE A 111 -18.23 10.40 9.00
N GLU A 112 -17.44 10.39 10.07
CA GLU A 112 -16.21 11.16 10.11
C GLU A 112 -15.16 10.44 9.26
N SER A 113 -14.71 11.06 8.18
CA SER A 113 -13.72 10.49 7.27
C SER A 113 -12.54 11.43 7.10
N ILE A 114 -11.34 10.88 6.92
CA ILE A 114 -10.10 11.66 6.78
C ILE A 114 -9.06 10.93 5.93
N CYS A 115 -8.50 11.62 4.94
CA CYS A 115 -7.39 11.12 4.13
C CYS A 115 -6.08 11.21 4.92
N ARG A 116 -5.36 10.08 5.05
CA ARG A 116 -4.10 9.96 5.79
C ARG A 116 -3.03 9.26 4.95
N PRO A 117 -1.75 9.65 5.06
CA PRO A 117 -0.68 8.88 4.46
C PRO A 117 -0.54 7.54 5.19
N LYS A 118 -0.38 6.46 4.43
CA LYS A 118 -0.01 5.14 4.95
C LYS A 118 1.48 4.93 4.68
N LYS A 119 2.20 4.50 5.71
CA LYS A 119 3.62 4.18 5.61
C LYS A 119 3.86 2.69 5.42
N SER A 120 4.97 2.34 4.76
CA SER A 120 5.54 1.00 4.76
C SER A 120 7.05 1.05 4.93
N TRP A 121 7.63 -0.10 5.26
CA TRP A 121 9.08 -0.23 5.43
C TRP A 121 9.75 -0.46 4.07
N VAL A 122 10.76 0.34 3.78
CA VAL A 122 11.60 0.22 2.58
C VAL A 122 13.06 0.18 3.03
N GLN A 123 13.86 -0.70 2.43
CA GLN A 123 15.28 -0.76 2.71
C GLN A 123 16.02 0.35 1.95
N VAL A 124 16.81 1.13 2.66
CA VAL A 124 17.65 2.21 2.12
C VAL A 124 19.07 2.10 2.68
N TYR A 125 20.05 2.68 1.99
CA TYR A 125 21.41 2.80 2.51
C TYR A 125 21.51 4.08 3.34
N GLY A 126 21.85 3.96 4.62
CA GLY A 126 21.83 5.05 5.57
C GLY A 126 22.76 4.81 6.76
N ARG A 127 22.79 5.77 7.69
CA ARG A 127 23.50 5.62 8.97
C ARG A 127 22.75 6.30 10.11
N THR A 128 22.92 5.81 11.32
CA THR A 128 22.53 6.53 12.54
C THR A 128 23.70 7.34 13.08
N SER A 129 23.46 8.23 14.05
CA SER A 129 24.54 9.04 14.63
C SER A 129 25.63 8.17 15.24
N GLY A 130 26.87 8.35 14.77
CA GLY A 130 28.03 7.57 15.23
C GLY A 130 28.20 6.19 14.59
N ASP A 131 27.36 5.85 13.61
CA ASP A 131 27.40 4.55 12.93
C ASP A 131 28.00 4.65 11.50
N THR A 132 28.36 3.50 10.96
CA THR A 132 28.79 3.36 9.56
C THR A 132 27.60 3.24 8.61
N TRP A 133 27.81 3.58 7.34
CA TRP A 133 26.80 3.39 6.30
C TRP A 133 26.45 1.92 6.13
N ARG A 134 25.16 1.59 6.26
CA ARG A 134 24.64 0.23 6.11
C ARG A 134 23.17 0.23 5.68
N PRO A 135 22.60 -0.92 5.29
CA PRO A 135 21.17 -0.99 4.99
C PRO A 135 20.31 -0.76 6.24
N HIS A 136 19.31 0.10 6.15
CA HIS A 136 18.30 0.38 7.17
C HIS A 136 16.90 0.23 6.57
N TRP A 137 15.97 -0.34 7.33
CA TRP A 137 14.54 -0.31 7.00
C TRP A 137 13.94 0.98 7.52
N VAL A 138 13.46 1.85 6.63
CA VAL A 138 12.90 3.16 6.96
C VAL A 138 11.44 3.29 6.53
N ALA A 139 10.69 4.12 7.25
CA ALA A 139 9.26 4.31 7.01
C ALA A 139 9.01 5.36 5.91
N VAL A 140 8.39 4.95 4.82
CA VAL A 140 8.12 5.78 3.62
C VAL A 140 6.63 5.82 3.34
N ASP A 141 6.11 6.97 2.91
CA ASP A 141 4.71 7.10 2.49
C ASP A 141 4.48 6.32 1.19
N THR A 142 3.55 5.36 1.20
CA THR A 142 3.28 4.46 0.06
C THR A 142 1.84 4.46 -0.43
N ALA A 143 0.93 5.11 0.28
CA ALA A 143 -0.42 5.35 -0.21
C ALA A 143 -1.07 6.52 0.53
N CYS A 144 -2.10 7.11 -0.09
CA CYS A 144 -3.06 7.96 0.59
C CYS A 144 -4.36 7.18 0.81
N VAL A 145 -4.69 6.89 2.07
CA VAL A 145 -5.84 6.05 2.43
C VAL A 145 -6.91 6.85 3.16
N CYS A 146 -8.18 6.47 2.95
CA CYS A 146 -9.28 7.01 3.74
C CYS A 146 -9.40 6.26 5.06
N SER A 147 -9.36 6.99 6.17
CA SER A 147 -9.72 6.48 7.49
C SER A 147 -11.13 6.94 7.85
N ILE A 148 -11.99 6.02 8.29
CA ILE A 148 -13.38 6.32 8.65
C ILE A 148 -13.63 6.02 10.13
N ARG A 149 -14.48 6.83 10.75
CA ARG A 149 -14.98 6.66 12.11
C ARG A 149 -16.46 6.96 12.11
N LYS A 150 -17.27 5.98 12.53
CA LYS A 150 -18.71 6.20 12.73
C LYS A 150 -18.90 7.15 13.90
N ARG A 151 -19.60 8.27 13.69
CA ARG A 151 -20.00 9.12 14.81
C ARG A 151 -20.95 8.31 15.68
N ARG A 152 -20.59 8.10 16.94
CA ARG A 152 -21.58 7.66 17.93
C ARG A 152 -22.48 8.86 18.15
N PHE A 153 -23.63 8.88 17.48
CA PHE A 153 -24.69 9.78 17.89
C PHE A 153 -24.93 9.53 19.38
N PRO A 154 -24.98 10.56 20.23
CA PRO A 154 -25.58 10.37 21.54
C PRO A 154 -26.98 9.82 21.24
N LEU A 155 -27.25 8.59 21.67
CA LEU A 155 -28.61 8.06 21.71
C LEU A 155 -29.42 9.17 22.35
N SER A 156 -30.26 9.86 21.56
CA SER A 156 -31.19 10.80 22.14
C SER A 156 -32.01 9.95 23.09
N THR A 157 -31.76 10.09 24.38
CA THR A 157 -32.61 9.53 25.42
C THR A 157 -33.91 10.27 25.24
N GLY A 158 -34.78 9.69 24.41
CA GLY A 158 -36.13 10.17 24.14
C GLY A 158 -36.93 10.07 25.42
N ARG A 159 -36.68 10.99 26.36
CA ARG A 159 -37.72 11.50 27.23
C ARG A 159 -38.32 12.66 26.48
N ILE A 160 -39.31 12.33 25.64
CA ILE A 160 -40.35 13.28 25.32
C ILE A 160 -40.92 13.70 26.69
N PRO A 161 -40.81 14.98 27.11
CA PRO A 161 -41.58 15.43 28.24
C PRO A 161 -43.03 15.27 27.82
N LEU A 162 -43.77 14.38 28.49
CA LEU A 162 -45.22 14.38 28.42
C LEU A 162 -45.67 15.72 29.00
N THR A 163 -45.76 16.73 28.14
CA THR A 163 -46.44 17.98 28.46
C THR A 163 -47.86 17.61 28.80
N GLY A 164 -48.17 17.78 30.09
CA GLY A 164 -49.48 17.50 30.65
C GLY A 164 -50.56 18.16 29.80
N LYS A 165 -51.51 17.35 29.36
CA LYS A 165 -52.81 17.83 28.91
C LYS A 165 -53.40 18.65 30.05
N ASN A 166 -53.48 19.95 29.87
CA ASN A 166 -54.37 20.79 30.66
C ASN A 166 -55.80 20.39 30.28
N PHE A 167 -56.37 19.47 31.06
CA PHE A 167 -57.80 19.31 31.21
C PHE A 167 -58.27 20.45 32.12
N LEU A 168 -59.04 21.39 31.57
CA LEU A 168 -59.97 22.20 32.35
C LEU A 168 -61.29 22.32 31.57
N PRO A 169 -62.41 22.43 32.31
CA PRO A 169 -63.76 22.00 31.93
C PRO A 169 -64.49 22.88 30.92
#